data_AF-A0A832QCH1-F1
#
_entry.id   AF-A0A832QCH1-F1
#
_cell.length_a   1.000
_cell.length_b   1.000
_cell.length_c   1.000
_cell.angle_alpha   90.00
_cell.angle_beta   90.00
_cell.angle_gamma   90.00
#
_symmetry.space_group_name_H-M   'P 1'
#
loop_
_entity.id
_entity.type
_entity.pdbx_description
1 polymer ?
#
loop_
_entity_poly.entity_id
_entity_poly.type
_entity_poly.pdbx_seq_one_letter_code
_entity_poly.pdbx_strand_id
1 'polypeptide(L)'
;MKGANYKITYSDQVKWNKMLNALRRLNGSAFIELQTVIRKLIRGKKVGKKSSEDYYVVLLHADKYFKDKYGDLEFRYTIDKAEKTVQILGFAKPQEELLINYHMGKIDVYKGQFITVDKELMNKEKFVHTMMTMLT
;
A
#
# COMPACT_ATOMS: atom_id res chain seq x y z
N MET A 1 21.02 11.35 23.27
CA MET A 1 21.53 10.77 22.01
C MET A 1 20.85 11.46 20.83
N LYS A 2 21.59 12.20 19.98
CA LYS A 2 21.05 12.72 18.72
C LYS A 2 20.74 11.53 17.81
N GLY A 3 19.46 11.27 17.52
CA GLY A 3 19.06 10.18 16.64
C GLY A 3 19.65 10.37 15.25
N ALA A 4 20.20 9.31 14.65
CA ALA A 4 20.61 9.36 13.25
C ALA A 4 19.36 9.57 12.38
N ASN A 5 19.33 10.67 11.62
CA ASN A 5 18.27 10.93 10.65
C ASN A 5 18.67 10.29 9.32
N TYR A 6 17.99 9.20 8.97
CA TYR A 6 18.13 8.54 7.67
C TYR A 6 17.24 9.25 6.63
N LYS A 7 17.73 9.37 5.40
CA LYS A 7 16.96 9.87 4.26
C LYS A 7 16.16 8.72 3.64
N ILE A 8 14.86 8.92 3.44
CA ILE A 8 14.02 7.99 2.69
C ILE A 8 14.16 8.28 1.20
N THR A 9 14.46 7.25 0.41
CA THR A 9 14.50 7.30 -1.05
C THR A 9 13.53 6.27 -1.62
N TYR A 10 13.15 6.47 -2.88
CA TYR A 10 12.18 5.62 -3.57
C TYR A 10 12.75 5.28 -4.94
N SER A 11 12.53 4.05 -5.41
CA SER A 11 12.84 3.66 -6.79
C SER A 11 12.01 4.46 -7.80
N ASP A 12 10.74 4.71 -7.47
CA ASP A 12 9.83 5.59 -8.21
C ASP A 12 8.94 6.38 -7.23
N GLN A 13 9.25 7.67 -7.06
CA GLN A 13 8.51 8.57 -6.17
C GLN A 13 7.06 8.78 -6.59
N VAL A 14 6.79 8.83 -7.90
CA VAL A 14 5.46 9.12 -8.44
C VAL A 14 4.56 7.91 -8.20
N LYS A 15 5.04 6.72 -8.54
CA LYS A 15 4.34 5.45 -8.28
C LYS A 15 4.08 5.27 -6.78
N TRP A 16 5.07 5.54 -5.94
CA TRP A 16 4.92 5.50 -4.49
C TRP A 16 3.80 6.40 -3.98
N ASN A 17 3.76 7.66 -4.43
CA ASN A 17 2.73 8.61 -4.00
C ASN A 17 1.31 8.17 -4.39
N LYS A 18 1.16 7.53 -5.56
CA LYS A 18 -0.13 6.96 -6.00
C LYS A 18 -0.56 5.81 -5.10
N MET A 19 0.34 4.86 -4.83
CA MET A 19 0.08 3.72 -3.94
C MET A 19 -0.25 4.17 -2.52
N LEU A 20 0.50 5.13 -2.00
CA LEU A 20 0.29 5.66 -0.65
C LEU A 20 -1.09 6.32 -0.51
N ASN A 21 -1.53 7.06 -1.55
CA ASN A 21 -2.87 7.64 -1.58
C ASN A 21 -3.98 6.60 -1.68
N ALA A 22 -3.78 5.55 -2.49
CA ALA A 22 -4.72 4.44 -2.58
C ALA A 22 -4.84 3.71 -1.24
N LEU A 23 -3.71 3.37 -0.61
CA LEU A 23 -3.66 2.70 0.69
C LEU A 23 -4.39 3.52 1.76
N ARG A 24 -4.16 4.83 1.80
CA ARG A 24 -4.85 5.74 2.73
C ARG A 24 -6.38 5.67 2.62
N ARG A 25 -6.92 5.46 1.41
CA ARG A 25 -8.36 5.38 1.17
C ARG A 25 -8.91 3.98 1.40
N LEU A 26 -8.17 2.95 0.98
CA LEU A 26 -8.61 1.56 1.02
C LEU A 26 -8.43 0.91 2.38
N ASN A 27 -7.39 1.30 3.12
CA ASN A 27 -7.02 0.66 4.39
C ASN A 27 -6.29 1.66 5.28
N GLY A 28 -7.06 2.47 5.99
CA GLY A 28 -6.54 3.50 6.90
C GLY A 28 -5.65 2.91 8.00
N SER A 29 -5.98 1.72 8.50
CA SER A 29 -5.22 1.02 9.54
C SER A 29 -3.80 0.71 9.08
N ALA A 30 -3.66 0.04 7.94
CA ALA A 30 -2.36 -0.26 7.36
C ALA A 30 -1.57 1.00 6.99
N PHE A 31 -2.27 2.06 6.53
CA PHE A 31 -1.64 3.35 6.25
C PHE A 31 -1.02 3.97 7.50
N ILE A 32 -1.73 3.98 8.64
CA ILE A 32 -1.21 4.53 9.91
C ILE A 32 -0.02 3.71 10.40
N GLU A 33 -0.08 2.39 10.27
CA GLU A 33 1.03 1.49 10.63
C GLU A 33 2.26 1.80 9.78
N LEU A 34 2.10 1.92 8.46
CA LEU A 34 3.17 2.31 7.54
C LEU A 34 3.81 3.65 7.92
N GLN A 35 3.00 4.68 8.21
CA GLN A 35 3.51 5.99 8.65
C GLN A 35 4.37 5.85 9.91
N THR A 36 3.97 4.98 10.84
CA THR A 36 4.74 4.69 12.05
C THR A 36 6.05 3.97 11.74
N VAL A 37 6.04 3.02 10.80
CA VAL A 37 7.24 2.34 10.30
C VAL A 37 8.20 3.35 9.67
N ILE A 38 7.73 4.21 8.75
CA ILE A 38 8.55 5.23 8.09
C ILE A 38 9.20 6.16 9.11
N ARG A 39 8.46 6.63 10.13
CA ARG A 39 9.03 7.46 11.22
C ARG A 39 10.12 6.75 12.01
N LYS A 40 9.98 5.43 12.24
CA LYS A 40 11.02 4.62 12.90
C LYS A 40 12.26 4.50 12.00
N LEU A 41 12.07 4.26 10.70
CA LEU A 41 13.15 4.16 9.71
C LEU A 41 13.95 5.46 9.58
N ILE A 42 13.28 6.61 9.54
CA ILE A 42 13.92 7.93 9.55
C ILE A 42 14.83 8.09 10.78
N ARG A 43 14.48 7.49 11.92
CA ARG A 43 15.30 7.52 13.15
C ARG A 43 16.39 6.42 13.18
N GLY A 44 16.61 5.73 12.06
CA GLY A 44 17.56 4.62 11.94
C GLY A 44 17.14 3.33 12.64
N LYS A 45 15.88 3.22 13.07
CA LYS A 45 15.38 1.99 13.67
C LYS A 45 14.99 1.01 12.58
N LYS A 46 15.60 -0.17 12.59
CA LYS A 46 15.20 -1.30 11.74
C LYS A 46 13.84 -1.83 12.22
N VAL A 47 12.97 -2.18 11.28
CA VAL A 47 11.63 -2.69 11.55
C VAL A 47 11.37 -3.91 10.66
N GLY A 48 10.73 -4.94 11.20
CA GLY A 48 10.43 -6.15 10.43
C GLY A 48 11.58 -7.15 10.38
N LYS A 49 11.44 -8.16 9.52
CA LYS A 49 12.36 -9.30 9.39
C LYS A 49 13.31 -9.08 8.21
N LYS A 50 14.58 -9.44 8.39
CA LYS A 50 15.55 -9.42 7.28
C LYS A 50 15.27 -10.62 6.36
N SER A 51 15.19 -10.36 5.06
CA SER A 51 15.08 -11.36 3.99
C SER A 51 16.45 -11.98 3.69
N SER A 52 16.44 -13.15 3.06
CA SER A 52 17.63 -13.78 2.47
C SER A 52 18.26 -12.95 1.34
N GLU A 53 17.46 -12.12 0.68
CA GLU A 53 17.83 -11.28 -0.46
C GLU A 53 18.23 -9.83 -0.04
N ASP A 54 18.70 -9.67 1.19
CA ASP A 54 19.26 -8.42 1.74
C ASP A 54 18.34 -7.18 1.83
N TYR A 55 17.02 -7.37 1.77
CA TYR A 55 16.02 -6.38 2.18
C TYR A 55 15.33 -6.73 3.49
N TYR A 56 14.53 -5.81 4.02
CA TYR A 56 13.67 -6.02 5.17
C TYR A 56 12.21 -6.08 4.73
N VAL A 57 11.44 -6.93 5.40
CA VAL A 57 10.01 -7.12 5.19
C VAL A 57 9.28 -6.74 6.47
N VAL A 58 8.31 -5.83 6.34
CA VAL A 58 7.38 -5.46 7.39
C VAL A 58 5.99 -5.91 6.99
N LEU A 59 5.35 -6.69 7.85
CA LEU A 59 3.94 -7.02 7.70
C LEU A 59 3.12 -5.89 8.31
N LEU A 60 2.25 -5.26 7.51
CA LEU A 60 1.30 -4.26 7.96
C LEU A 60 -0.09 -4.91 8.03
N HIS A 61 -0.77 -4.70 9.15
CA HIS A 61 -2.03 -5.35 9.43
C HIS A 61 -3.16 -4.60 8.74
N ALA A 62 -3.85 -5.31 7.85
CA ALA A 62 -5.00 -4.80 7.17
C ALA A 62 -6.22 -4.79 8.11
N ASP A 63 -7.15 -3.85 7.90
CA ASP A 63 -8.50 -4.02 8.43
C ASP A 63 -9.18 -5.31 7.92
N LYS A 64 -10.21 -5.76 8.64
CA LYS A 64 -10.87 -7.05 8.40
C LYS A 64 -11.32 -7.22 6.94
N TYR A 65 -11.99 -6.22 6.36
CA TYR A 65 -12.54 -6.32 5.01
C TYR A 65 -11.46 -6.46 3.95
N PHE A 66 -10.38 -5.68 4.07
CA PHE A 66 -9.25 -5.79 3.16
C PHE A 66 -8.49 -7.10 3.36
N LYS A 67 -8.28 -7.50 4.62
CA LYS A 67 -7.55 -8.72 4.98
C LYS A 67 -8.24 -9.98 4.48
N ASP A 68 -9.56 -10.07 4.60
CA ASP A 68 -10.33 -11.24 4.16
C ASP A 68 -10.20 -11.46 2.64
N LYS A 69 -10.02 -10.39 1.86
CA LYS A 69 -9.92 -10.45 0.38
C LYS A 69 -8.49 -10.52 -0.15
N TYR A 70 -7.56 -9.81 0.48
CA TYR A 70 -6.20 -9.57 -0.06
C TYR A 70 -5.07 -9.93 0.92
N GLY A 71 -5.41 -10.30 2.15
CA GLY A 71 -4.45 -10.52 3.22
C GLY A 71 -3.85 -9.23 3.78
N ASP A 72 -2.87 -9.42 4.65
CA ASP A 72 -2.05 -8.33 5.20
C ASP A 72 -1.04 -7.83 4.15
N LEU A 73 -0.52 -6.62 4.35
CA LEU A 73 0.39 -6.00 3.40
C LEU A 73 1.84 -6.29 3.73
N GLU A 74 2.62 -6.73 2.74
CA GLU A 74 4.06 -6.93 2.85
C GLU A 74 4.81 -5.72 2.29
N PHE A 75 5.27 -4.83 3.17
CA PHE A 75 6.09 -3.67 2.83
C PHE A 75 7.59 -4.01 2.83
N ARG A 76 8.33 -3.60 1.79
CA ARG A 76 9.75 -3.92 1.61
C ARG A 76 10.63 -2.69 1.51
N TYR A 77 11.79 -2.75 2.14
CA TYR A 77 12.79 -1.68 2.10
C TYR A 77 14.22 -2.20 2.30
N THR A 78 15.23 -1.46 1.86
CA THR A 78 16.65 -1.70 2.15
C THR A 78 17.23 -0.55 2.97
N ILE A 79 18.37 -0.79 3.64
CA ILE A 79 19.09 0.25 4.39
C ILE A 79 20.52 0.28 3.91
N ASP A 80 20.97 1.45 3.47
CA ASP A 80 22.38 1.77 3.36
C ASP A 80 22.83 2.51 4.63
N LYS A 81 23.71 1.88 5.40
CA LYS A 81 24.26 2.46 6.64
C LYS A 81 25.36 3.48 6.37
N ALA A 82 26.11 3.33 5.28
CA ALA A 82 27.18 4.25 4.92
C ALA A 82 26.58 5.59 4.50
N GLU A 83 25.60 5.54 3.60
CA GLU A 83 24.91 6.72 3.08
C GLU A 83 23.78 7.22 3.99
N LYS A 84 23.46 6.49 5.06
CA LYS A 84 22.31 6.74 5.95
C LYS A 84 21.02 6.91 5.14
N THR A 85 20.80 6.02 4.18
CA THR A 85 19.59 6.02 3.36
C THR A 85 18.75 4.77 3.60
N VAL A 86 17.44 4.93 3.44
CA VAL A 86 16.49 3.84 3.42
C VAL A 86 15.78 3.90 2.09
N GLN A 87 16.00 2.90 1.24
CA GLN A 87 15.32 2.83 -0.05
C GLN A 87 14.05 1.99 0.09
N ILE A 88 12.92 2.60 -0.23
CA ILE A 88 11.64 1.90 -0.28
C ILE A 88 11.56 1.12 -1.59
N LEU A 89 11.33 -0.19 -1.46
CA LEU A 89 11.14 -1.08 -2.60
C LEU A 89 9.65 -1.19 -2.98
N GLY A 90 8.75 -0.92 -2.03
CA GLY A 90 7.30 -0.90 -2.26
C GLY A 90 6.56 -2.02 -1.55
N PHE A 91 5.46 -2.50 -2.15
CA PHE A 91 4.65 -3.58 -1.60
C PHE A 91 4.81 -4.85 -2.43
N ALA A 92 4.99 -5.99 -1.77
CA ALA A 92 4.99 -7.27 -2.44
C ALA A 92 3.63 -7.97 -2.40
N LYS A 93 2.86 -7.73 -1.34
CA LYS A 93 1.50 -8.25 -1.17
C LYS A 93 0.60 -7.20 -0.51
N PRO A 94 -0.69 -7.11 -0.90
CA PRO A 94 -1.14 -7.50 -2.24
C PRO A 94 -0.31 -6.75 -3.29
N GLN A 95 -0.26 -7.29 -4.52
CA GLN A 95 0.54 -6.70 -5.59
C GLN A 95 0.25 -5.21 -5.77
N GLU A 96 1.28 -4.43 -6.07
CA GLU A 96 1.20 -2.99 -6.24
C GLU A 96 0.14 -2.58 -7.29
N GLU A 97 -0.10 -3.43 -8.29
CA GLU A 97 -1.13 -3.20 -9.30
C GLU A 97 -2.52 -2.98 -8.69
N LEU A 98 -2.87 -3.61 -7.57
CA LEU A 98 -4.18 -3.41 -6.93
C LEU A 98 -4.34 -1.95 -6.47
N LEU A 99 -3.34 -1.43 -5.77
CA LEU A 99 -3.34 -0.05 -5.26
C LEU A 99 -3.29 0.95 -6.42
N ILE A 100 -2.52 0.65 -7.47
CA ILE A 100 -2.40 1.49 -8.66
C ILE A 100 -3.72 1.51 -9.43
N ASN A 101 -4.35 0.35 -9.64
CA ASN A 101 -5.63 0.25 -10.36
C ASN A 101 -6.76 0.97 -9.61
N TYR A 102 -6.79 0.90 -8.28
CA TYR A 102 -7.71 1.72 -7.48
C TYR A 102 -7.44 3.22 -7.65
N HIS A 103 -6.16 3.64 -7.58
CA HIS A 103 -5.82 5.04 -7.80
C HIS A 103 -6.24 5.55 -9.19
N MET A 104 -6.13 4.70 -10.21
CA MET A 104 -6.56 5.00 -11.58
C MET A 104 -8.09 4.97 -11.78
N GLY A 105 -8.87 4.67 -10.73
CA GLY A 105 -10.32 4.54 -10.81
C GLY A 105 -10.78 3.32 -11.62
N LYS A 106 -9.89 2.35 -11.86
CA LYS A 106 -10.23 1.07 -12.50
C LYS A 106 -10.83 0.07 -11.53
N ILE A 107 -10.71 0.34 -10.23
CA ILE A 107 -11.30 -0.44 -9.16
C ILE A 107 -11.95 0.55 -8.20
N ASP A 108 -13.20 0.30 -7.82
CA ASP A 108 -13.91 1.04 -6.79
C ASP A 108 -14.41 0.09 -5.70
N VAL A 109 -14.78 0.63 -4.54
CA VAL A 109 -15.24 -0.14 -3.39
C VAL A 109 -16.68 0.22 -3.07
N TYR A 110 -17.60 -0.71 -3.26
CA TYR A 110 -19.01 -0.56 -2.88
C TYR A 110 -19.39 -1.62 -1.84
N LYS A 111 -19.92 -1.19 -0.69
CA LYS A 111 -20.32 -2.07 0.44
C LYS A 111 -19.22 -3.09 0.84
N GLY A 112 -17.94 -2.69 0.78
CA GLY A 112 -16.80 -3.55 1.12
C GLY A 112 -16.36 -4.51 0.00
N GLN A 113 -17.03 -4.52 -1.15
CA GLN A 113 -16.63 -5.28 -2.32
C GLN A 113 -15.87 -4.40 -3.32
N PHE A 114 -14.69 -4.85 -3.71
CA PHE A 114 -13.90 -4.23 -4.79
C PHE A 114 -14.48 -4.67 -6.14
N ILE A 115 -14.85 -3.70 -6.95
CA ILE A 115 -15.47 -3.86 -8.27
C ILE A 115 -14.55 -3.24 -9.31
N THR A 116 -14.26 -3.99 -10.37
CA THR A 116 -13.56 -3.45 -11.52
C THR A 116 -14.48 -2.46 -12.23
N VAL A 117 -14.10 -1.19 -12.29
CA VAL A 117 -14.84 -0.18 -13.03
C VAL A 117 -14.33 -0.22 -14.46
N ASP A 118 -15.07 -0.92 -15.31
CA ASP A 118 -14.80 -0.83 -16.74
C ASP A 118 -15.12 0.60 -17.20
N LYS A 119 -14.29 1.20 -18.05
CA LYS A 119 -14.42 2.62 -18.42
C LYS A 119 -15.75 2.94 -19.10
N GLU A 120 -16.40 1.93 -19.70
CA GLU A 120 -17.72 2.04 -20.31
C GLU A 120 -18.88 2.09 -19.30
N LEU A 121 -18.65 1.67 -18.05
CA LEU A 121 -19.64 1.65 -16.97
C LEU A 121 -19.65 2.94 -16.13
N MET A 122 -18.84 3.95 -16.45
CA MET A 122 -18.81 5.25 -15.76
C MET A 122 -20.13 6.05 -15.84
N ASN A 123 -21.13 5.58 -16.60
CA ASN A 123 -22.47 6.14 -16.49
C ASN A 123 -23.10 5.66 -15.17
N LYS A 124 -23.31 6.59 -14.23
CA LYS A 124 -23.74 6.33 -12.85
C LYS A 124 -24.95 5.40 -12.74
N GLU A 125 -25.87 5.47 -13.70
CA GLU A 125 -27.04 4.60 -13.80
C GLU A 125 -26.70 3.16 -14.21
N LYS A 126 -25.78 2.96 -15.18
CA LYS A 126 -25.33 1.63 -15.60
C LYS A 126 -24.50 0.93 -14.53
N PHE A 127 -23.69 1.68 -13.78
CA PHE A 127 -22.94 1.15 -12.64
C PHE A 127 -23.91 0.64 -11.56
N VAL A 128 -24.89 1.45 -11.14
CA VAL A 128 -25.90 1.04 -10.15
C VAL A 128 -26.71 -0.16 -10.64
N HIS A 129 -27.12 -0.17 -11.92
CA HIS A 129 -27.86 -1.30 -12.49
C HIS A 129 -27.02 -2.59 -12.47
N THR A 130 -25.78 -2.54 -12.96
CA THR A 130 -24.86 -3.69 -12.97
C THR A 130 -24.58 -4.21 -11.56
N MET A 131 -24.45 -3.30 -10.59
CA MET A 131 -24.29 -3.63 -9.18
C MET A 131 -25.50 -4.33 -8.57
N MET A 132 -26.71 -3.96 -9.00
CA MET A 132 -27.94 -4.63 -8.55
C MET A 132 -28.06 -6.04 -9.14
N THR A 133 -27.65 -6.25 -10.41
CA THR A 133 -27.73 -7.56 -11.07
C THR A 133 -26.72 -8.57 -10.55
N MET A 134 -25.51 -8.14 -10.18
CA MET A 134 -24.47 -9.02 -9.62
C MET A 134 -24.74 -9.48 -8.17
N LEU A 135 -25.71 -8.86 -7.48
CA LEU A 135 -26.09 -9.19 -6.10
C LEU A 135 -27.34 -10.10 -6.01
N THR A 136 -27.94 -10.47 -7.15
CA THR A 136 -29.02 -11.47 -7.28
C THR A 136 -28.45 -12.84 -7.61
#